data_AF-A0A1I6MZC8-F1
#
_entry.id   AF-A0A1I6MZC8-F1
#
_cell.length_a   1.000
_cell.length_b   1.000
_cell.length_c   1.000
_cell.angle_alpha   90.00
_cell.angle_beta   90.00
_cell.angle_gamma   90.00
#
_symmetry.space_group_name_H-M   'P 1'
#
loop_
_entity.id
_entity.type
_entity.pdbx_description
1 polymer ?
#
loop_
_entity_poly.entity_id
_entity_poly.type
_entity_poly.pdbx_seq_one_letter_code
_entity_poly.pdbx_strand_id
1 'polypeptide(L)'
;MKKLLIAGVCGLFLTAGMAQAQIAIRIGPPPPVRERIPPPPPEHRDWAWHNGYHRWDGQRYVWVPGVYEAPPHPHARWVPGHWRNTPRGYVWIEGHWR
;
A
#
# COMPACT_ATOMS: atom_id res chain seq x y z
N MET A 1 -47.53 -27.69 0.86
CA MET A 1 -47.36 -26.33 0.32
C MET A 1 -46.31 -25.61 1.15
N LYS A 2 -45.32 -25.00 0.48
CA LYS A 2 -44.41 -23.91 0.91
C LYS A 2 -43.76 -24.06 2.31
N LYS A 3 -42.48 -24.43 2.36
CA LYS A 3 -41.30 -23.52 2.35
C LYS A 3 -41.34 -22.53 3.52
N LEU A 4 -40.19 -22.40 4.19
CA LEU A 4 -39.65 -21.26 4.95
C LEU A 4 -39.27 -21.72 6.37
N LEU A 5 -38.05 -21.58 6.89
CA LEU A 5 -36.78 -21.05 6.42
C LEU A 5 -35.71 -21.67 7.34
N ILE A 6 -34.83 -22.50 6.77
CA ILE A 6 -33.53 -22.80 7.37
C ILE A 6 -32.69 -21.54 7.13
N ALA A 7 -32.71 -20.59 8.06
CA ALA A 7 -31.92 -19.35 7.94
C ALA A 7 -31.76 -18.67 9.30
N GLY A 8 -31.11 -19.33 10.26
CA GLY A 8 -30.95 -18.79 11.62
C GLY A 8 -29.56 -18.93 12.23
N VAL A 9 -28.57 -19.46 11.52
CA VAL A 9 -27.21 -19.66 12.06
C VAL A 9 -26.17 -19.41 10.96
N CYS A 10 -25.92 -18.14 10.63
CA CYS A 10 -24.75 -17.73 9.81
C CYS A 10 -24.32 -16.28 10.08
N GLY A 11 -24.62 -15.75 11.26
CA GLY A 11 -24.24 -14.40 11.68
C GLY A 11 -23.06 -14.38 12.64
N LEU A 12 -22.11 -15.31 12.55
CA LEU A 12 -20.87 -15.22 13.33
C LEU A 12 -19.82 -14.48 12.51
N PHE A 13 -19.72 -13.18 12.78
CA PHE A 13 -18.57 -12.29 12.57
C PHE A 13 -17.33 -12.94 11.93
N LEU A 14 -17.28 -12.94 10.61
CA LEU A 14 -16.03 -13.05 9.84
C LEU A 14 -15.32 -11.68 9.85
N THR A 15 -14.93 -11.20 11.03
CA THR A 15 -13.82 -10.23 11.10
C THR A 15 -12.54 -11.05 11.12
N ALA A 16 -12.22 -11.65 9.97
CA ALA A 16 -10.87 -12.15 9.73
C ALA A 16 -9.95 -10.93 9.80
N GLY A 17 -9.33 -10.72 10.97
CA GLY A 17 -8.29 -9.73 11.12
C GLY A 17 -7.28 -9.96 10.01
N MET A 18 -7.10 -8.96 9.15
CA MET A 18 -6.06 -8.98 8.13
C MET A 18 -4.74 -9.04 8.90
N ALA A 19 -4.22 -10.24 9.12
CA ALA A 19 -2.89 -10.43 9.64
C ALA A 19 -1.95 -9.87 8.57
N GLN A 20 -1.57 -8.59 8.72
CA GLN A 20 -0.52 -7.99 7.92
C GLN A 20 0.76 -8.72 8.27
N ALA A 21 1.08 -9.76 7.49
CA ALA A 21 2.35 -10.44 7.55
C ALA A 21 3.44 -9.43 7.17
N GLN A 22 4.04 -8.80 8.18
CA GLN A 22 5.16 -7.89 7.97
C GLN A 22 6.40 -8.73 7.66
N ILE A 23 6.81 -8.77 6.39
CA ILE A 23 8.06 -9.41 5.97
C ILE A 23 9.21 -8.57 6.53
N ALA A 24 9.87 -9.07 7.57
CA ALA A 24 11.03 -8.43 8.16
C ALA A 24 12.29 -8.84 7.38
N ILE A 25 12.91 -7.87 6.70
CA ILE A 25 14.09 -8.11 5.86
C ILE A 25 15.35 -7.77 6.64
N ARG A 26 16.29 -8.72 6.76
CA ARG A 26 17.56 -8.50 7.48
C ARG A 26 18.55 -7.59 6.75
N ILE A 27 18.47 -7.55 5.42
CA ILE A 27 19.26 -6.64 4.57
C ILE A 27 18.43 -5.39 4.32
N GLY A 28 18.93 -4.22 4.72
CA GLY A 28 18.21 -2.96 4.50
C GLY A 28 18.00 -2.66 3.01
N PRO A 29 16.92 -1.95 2.65
CA PRO A 29 16.71 -1.50 1.28
C PRO A 29 17.89 -0.60 0.86
N PRO A 30 18.28 -0.61 -0.43
CA PRO A 30 19.14 0.43 -0.97
C PRO A 30 18.53 1.81 -0.72
N PRO A 31 19.34 2.89 -0.74
CA PRO A 31 18.81 4.24 -0.75
C PRO A 31 17.73 4.40 -1.84
N PRO A 32 16.64 5.15 -1.58
CA PRO A 32 15.65 5.44 -2.61
C PRO A 32 16.33 6.02 -3.85
N VAL A 33 15.96 5.52 -5.03
CA VAL A 33 16.42 6.14 -6.27
C VAL A 33 15.84 7.55 -6.31
N ARG A 34 16.69 8.55 -6.57
CA ARG A 34 16.20 9.91 -6.82
C ARG A 34 15.49 9.91 -8.17
N GLU A 35 14.18 9.77 -8.13
CA GLU A 35 13.34 9.81 -9.31
C GLU A 35 13.08 11.25 -9.75
N ARG A 36 13.18 11.50 -11.06
CA ARG A 36 12.69 12.76 -11.63
C ARG A 36 11.18 12.64 -11.75
N ILE A 37 10.46 13.44 -10.96
CA ILE A 37 9.00 13.52 -11.02
C ILE A 37 8.62 14.09 -12.39
N PRO A 38 7.90 13.34 -13.25
CA PRO A 38 7.39 13.86 -14.52
C PRO A 38 6.31 14.93 -14.22
N PRO A 39 5.94 15.79 -15.18
CA PRO A 39 4.78 16.65 -14.99
C PRO A 39 3.49 15.81 -14.86
N PRO A 40 2.47 16.29 -14.12
CA PRO A 40 1.19 15.59 -14.05
C PRO A 40 0.53 15.52 -15.43
N PRO A 41 -0.24 14.45 -15.72
CA PRO A 41 -0.96 14.34 -16.98
C PRO A 41 -1.87 15.56 -17.21
N PRO A 42 -1.95 16.09 -18.44
CA PRO A 42 -2.78 17.27 -18.73
C PRO A 42 -4.25 17.10 -18.35
N GLU A 43 -4.78 15.89 -18.48
CA GLU A 43 -6.16 15.51 -18.16
C GLU A 43 -6.40 15.34 -16.66
N HIS A 44 -5.34 15.19 -15.86
CA HIS A 44 -5.38 14.74 -14.47
C HIS A 44 -4.45 15.58 -13.57
N ARG A 45 -4.66 16.91 -13.59
CA ARG A 45 -3.84 17.88 -12.83
C ARG A 45 -4.00 17.79 -11.32
N ASP A 46 -5.08 17.16 -10.86
CA ASP A 46 -5.43 16.94 -9.46
C ASP A 46 -4.82 15.64 -8.89
N TRP A 47 -4.24 14.78 -9.73
CA TRP A 47 -3.61 13.54 -9.28
C TRP A 47 -2.34 13.84 -8.48
N ALA A 48 -2.13 13.08 -7.40
CA ALA A 48 -0.94 13.21 -6.58
C ALA A 48 0.16 12.26 -7.06
N TRP A 49 1.41 12.71 -6.96
CA TRP A 49 2.56 11.88 -7.27
C TRP A 49 2.86 10.91 -6.12
N HIS A 50 2.85 9.62 -6.43
CA HIS A 50 3.21 8.54 -5.53
C HIS A 50 4.65 8.14 -5.86
N ASN A 51 5.60 8.47 -4.97
CA ASN A 51 7.02 8.19 -5.21
C ASN A 51 7.28 6.70 -5.42
N GLY A 52 8.22 6.39 -6.32
CA GLY A 52 8.74 5.04 -6.47
C GLY A 52 9.44 4.54 -5.21
N TYR A 53 9.55 3.22 -5.09
CA TYR A 53 10.13 2.57 -3.92
C TYR A 53 10.81 1.25 -4.27
N HIS A 54 11.76 0.83 -3.43
CA HIS A 54 12.31 -0.52 -3.50
C HIS A 54 11.32 -1.47 -2.85
N ARG A 55 10.77 -2.41 -3.62
CA ARG A 55 9.95 -3.51 -3.12
C ARG A 55 10.81 -4.76 -2.99
N TRP A 56 10.61 -5.54 -1.93
CA TRP A 56 11.21 -6.87 -1.82
C TRP A 56 10.32 -7.89 -2.55
N ASP A 57 10.88 -8.64 -3.49
CA ASP A 57 10.14 -9.68 -4.25
C ASP A 57 10.24 -11.09 -3.65
N GLY A 58 10.95 -11.24 -2.52
CA GLY A 58 11.26 -12.54 -1.91
C GLY A 58 12.70 -12.99 -2.12
N GLN A 59 13.42 -12.40 -3.08
CA GLN A 59 14.81 -12.73 -3.41
C GLN A 59 15.71 -11.49 -3.44
N ARG A 60 15.20 -10.36 -3.94
CA ARG A 60 15.94 -9.10 -4.12
C ARG A 60 15.04 -7.88 -4.01
N TYR A 61 15.68 -6.72 -3.89
CA TYR A 61 15.00 -5.44 -4.05
C TYR A 61 14.80 -5.14 -5.54
N VAL A 62 13.57 -4.80 -5.89
CA VAL A 62 13.17 -4.34 -7.22
C VAL A 62 12.66 -2.90 -7.12
N TRP A 63 13.11 -2.03 -8.01
CA TRP A 63 12.59 -0.66 -8.09
C TRP A 63 11.19 -0.68 -8.71
N VAL A 64 10.24 -0.11 -7.99
CA VAL A 64 8.90 0.20 -8.48
C VAL A 64 8.88 1.69 -8.79
N PRO A 65 8.67 2.13 -10.05
CA PRO A 65 8.62 3.54 -10.40
C PRO A 65 7.42 4.22 -9.76
N GLY A 66 7.54 5.53 -9.58
CA GLY A 66 6.43 6.33 -9.09
C GLY A 66 5.29 6.43 -10.10
N VAL A 67 4.11 6.76 -9.61
CA VAL A 67 2.90 6.87 -10.42
C VAL A 67 2.04 8.03 -9.95
N TYR A 68 1.31 8.64 -10.87
CA TYR A 68 0.24 9.57 -10.49
C TYR A 68 -1.03 8.77 -10.16
N GLU A 69 -1.69 9.10 -9.05
CA GLU A 69 -2.95 8.46 -8.65
C GLU A 69 -4.02 9.50 -8.31
N ALA A 70 -5.27 9.16 -8.60
CA ALA A 70 -6.41 10.01 -8.30
C ALA A 70 -6.64 10.10 -6.78
N PRO A 71 -6.80 11.32 -6.22
CA PRO A 71 -7.16 11.46 -4.81
C PRO A 71 -8.57 10.92 -4.55
N PRO A 72 -8.81 10.27 -3.40
CA PRO A 72 -10.12 9.72 -3.06
C PRO A 72 -11.18 10.80 -2.76
N HIS A 73 -10.75 12.00 -2.37
CA HIS A 73 -11.62 13.15 -2.11
C HIS A 73 -10.83 14.47 -2.26
N PRO A 74 -11.52 15.62 -2.39
CA PRO A 74 -10.85 16.91 -2.40
C PRO A 74 -9.92 17.09 -1.19
N HIS A 75 -8.77 17.73 -1.43
CA HIS A 75 -7.74 18.02 -0.43
C HIS A 75 -7.03 16.80 0.20
N ALA A 76 -7.30 15.57 -0.26
CA ALA A 76 -6.53 14.40 0.15
C ALA A 76 -5.04 14.64 -0.16
N ARG A 77 -4.16 14.24 0.77
CA ARG A 77 -2.71 14.34 0.58
C ARG A 77 -2.09 12.96 0.60
N TRP A 78 -1.28 12.66 -0.41
CA TRP A 78 -0.48 11.45 -0.39
C TRP A 78 0.63 11.55 0.66
N VAL A 79 0.69 10.56 1.54
CA VAL A 79 1.80 10.33 2.47
C VAL A 79 2.67 9.22 1.87
N PRO A 80 3.92 9.51 1.47
CA PRO A 80 4.79 8.50 0.89
C PRO A 80 5.04 7.34 1.86
N GLY A 81 5.05 6.14 1.31
CA GLY A 81 5.52 4.96 2.02
C GLY A 81 7.00 5.08 2.36
N HIS A 82 7.44 4.37 3.38
CA HIS A 82 8.84 4.40 3.81
C HIS A 82 9.25 3.09 4.46
N TRP A 83 10.55 2.81 4.38
CA TRP A 83 11.14 1.71 5.13
C TRP A 83 11.37 2.13 6.57
N ARG A 84 10.85 1.33 7.51
CA ARG A 84 11.07 1.50 8.94
C ARG A 84 12.02 0.43 9.44
N ASN A 85 13.05 0.85 10.17
CA ASN A 85 13.92 -0.08 10.89
C ASN A 85 13.20 -0.62 12.14
N THR A 86 13.29 -1.92 12.38
CA THR A 86 12.74 -2.60 13.56
C THR A 86 13.77 -3.57 14.13
N PRO A 87 13.61 -4.04 15.38
CA PRO A 87 14.52 -5.03 15.95
C PRO A 87 14.62 -6.35 15.17
N ARG A 88 13.63 -6.68 14.34
CA ARG A 88 13.58 -7.91 13.54
C ARG A 88 14.06 -7.71 12.09
N GLY A 89 14.40 -6.48 11.71
CA GLY A 89 14.78 -6.12 10.33
C GLY A 89 14.04 -4.87 9.85
N TYR A 90 14.04 -4.66 8.54
CA TYR A 90 13.34 -3.57 7.89
C TYR A 90 11.95 -4.01 7.47
N VAL A 91 10.96 -3.15 7.72
CA VAL A 91 9.58 -3.34 7.27
C VAL A 91 9.19 -2.17 6.37
N TRP A 92 8.51 -2.47 5.27
CA TRP A 92 7.93 -1.45 4.42
C TRP A 92 6.63 -0.98 5.04
N ILE A 93 6.50 0.33 5.23
CA ILE A 93 5.26 0.99 5.61
C ILE A 93 4.69 1.57 4.32
N GLU A 94 3.55 1.04 3.90
CA GLU A 94 2.85 1.52 2.71
C GLU A 94 2.47 3.00 2.84
N GLY A 95 2.56 3.70 1.72
CA GLY A 95 2.01 5.05 1.62
C GLY A 95 0.49 5.02 1.70
N HIS A 96 -0.10 6.14 2.07
CA HIS A 96 -1.54 6.25 2.19
C HIS A 96 -2.03 7.68 1.97
N TRP A 97 -3.30 7.80 1.64
CA TRP A 97 -4.01 9.08 1.64
C TRP A 97 -4.36 9.52 3.05
N ARG A 98 -4.22 10.83 3.32
CA ARG A 98 -4.66 11.49 4.56
C ARG A 98 -5.53 12.70 4.27
#